data_AF-A0A194RJH0-F1
#
_entry.id   AF-A0A194RJH0-F1
#
_cell.length_a   1.000
_cell.length_b   1.000
_cell.length_c   1.000
_cell.angle_alpha   90.00
_cell.angle_beta   90.00
_cell.angle_gamma   90.00
#
_symmetry.space_group_name_H-M   'P 1'
#
loop_
_entity.id
_entity.type
_entity.pdbx_description
1 polymer ?
#
loop_
_entity_poly.entity_id
_entity_poly.type
_entity_poly.pdbx_seq_one_letter_code
_entity_poly.pdbx_strand_id
1 'polypeptide(L)'
;MEVIKVITQDYVNVHITTSDSEDGPPIERRFKKEISVLEFKTKLELVTGGSAATMKLKVFDNKNNFVCDIDNDKALLGSYPIDDGARIHVIDNFTMTKLELVTGGSAATMKLKVFDNKNNFVCDIDNDKALLGSYPIDDGARIHVIDNFTMVKDFAANDSGERFQLSEEDYEKKGDTLRSFLQRNKLGKYNEEEMSKLKEQQQKELEEEANLASKVLVGTRCEVRAPRQPARRATVRYNGPLEGARGFWIGVQYDEPLGKNDGEVNGKRYFTCPPNYGGFVKPVYVTVGDFPEEKYDLEDEI
;
A
#
# COMPACT_ATOMS: atom_id res chain seq x y z
N MET A 1 -12.85 17.65 54.06
CA MET A 1 -13.37 16.64 53.13
C MET A 1 -12.21 16.24 52.24
N GLU A 2 -11.63 15.07 52.48
CA GLU A 2 -10.58 14.53 51.62
C GLU A 2 -11.16 14.26 50.24
N VAL A 3 -10.57 14.89 49.22
CA VAL A 3 -10.93 14.68 47.82
C VAL A 3 -10.38 13.33 47.43
N ILE A 4 -11.22 12.29 47.43
CA ILE A 4 -10.86 10.96 46.94
C ILE A 4 -10.54 11.10 45.44
N LYS A 5 -9.24 11.14 45.12
CA LYS A 5 -8.76 11.13 43.74
C LYS A 5 -8.56 9.69 43.35
N VAL A 6 -9.53 9.11 42.65
CA VAL A 6 -9.40 7.77 42.07
C VAL A 6 -8.38 7.87 40.91
N ILE A 7 -7.13 7.45 41.17
CA ILE A 7 -6.07 7.35 40.17
C ILE A 7 -6.22 5.98 39.49
N THR A 8 -7.24 5.83 38.64
CA THR A 8 -7.28 4.71 37.70
C THR A 8 -6.80 5.21 36.35
N GLN A 9 -6.04 4.39 35.62
CA GLN A 9 -5.58 4.74 34.28
C GLN A 9 -6.78 5.04 33.37
N ASP A 10 -6.66 6.08 32.53
CA ASP A 10 -7.73 6.53 31.62
C ASP A 10 -8.10 5.47 30.56
N TYR A 11 -7.25 4.46 30.40
CA TYR A 11 -7.40 3.39 29.44
C TYR A 11 -7.38 2.03 30.12
N VAL A 12 -7.95 1.05 29.43
CA VAL A 12 -7.87 -0.36 29.78
C VAL A 12 -7.51 -1.19 28.55
N ASN A 13 -6.57 -2.12 28.72
CA ASN A 13 -6.25 -3.15 27.72
C ASN A 13 -7.07 -4.40 28.02
N VAL A 14 -7.87 -4.88 27.07
CA VAL A 14 -8.76 -6.03 27.26
C VAL A 14 -8.63 -7.05 26.14
N HIS A 15 -8.88 -8.31 26.49
CA HIS A 15 -8.95 -9.44 25.57
C HIS A 15 -10.40 -9.66 25.14
N ILE A 16 -10.70 -9.59 23.86
CA ILE A 16 -12.05 -9.77 23.32
C ILE A 16 -12.21 -11.21 22.82
N THR A 17 -13.28 -11.87 23.25
CA THR A 17 -13.71 -13.20 22.77
C THR A 17 -15.18 -13.17 22.36
N THR A 18 -15.60 -14.07 21.48
CA THR A 18 -17.00 -14.18 21.03
C THR A 18 -17.57 -15.56 21.34
N SER A 19 -18.90 -15.68 21.49
CA SER A 19 -19.54 -16.99 21.69
C SER A 19 -19.46 -17.94 20.49
N ASP A 20 -19.16 -17.42 19.29
CA ASP A 20 -18.92 -18.25 18.08
C ASP A 20 -17.48 -18.78 17.98
N SER A 21 -16.58 -18.26 18.80
CA SER A 21 -15.16 -18.64 18.79
C SER A 21 -14.60 -18.77 20.21
N GLU A 22 -15.24 -19.60 21.03
CA GLU A 22 -14.82 -19.84 22.42
C GLU A 22 -13.37 -20.36 22.53
N ASP A 23 -12.89 -21.11 21.53
CA ASP A 23 -11.51 -21.63 21.45
C ASP A 23 -10.57 -20.78 20.55
N GLY A 24 -11.05 -19.65 20.03
CA GLY A 24 -10.27 -18.76 19.17
C GLY A 24 -9.25 -17.92 19.96
N PRO A 25 -8.13 -17.51 19.34
CA PRO A 25 -7.20 -16.60 19.99
C PRO A 25 -7.90 -15.25 20.29
N PRO A 26 -7.86 -14.75 21.53
CA PRO A 26 -8.51 -13.49 21.88
C PRO A 26 -7.87 -12.31 21.17
N ILE A 27 -8.68 -11.32 20.81
CA ILE A 27 -8.20 -10.08 20.18
C ILE A 27 -7.94 -9.05 21.27
N GLU A 28 -6.70 -8.60 21.40
CA GLU A 28 -6.34 -7.53 22.33
C GLU A 28 -6.71 -6.16 21.78
N ARG A 29 -7.42 -5.35 22.58
CA ARG A 29 -7.79 -3.98 22.24
C ARG A 29 -7.69 -3.06 23.45
N ARG A 30 -7.37 -1.80 23.18
CA ARG A 30 -7.30 -0.75 24.18
C ARG A 30 -8.48 0.20 24.07
N PHE A 31 -9.16 0.45 25.18
CA PHE A 31 -10.30 1.36 25.25
C PHE A 31 -10.09 2.42 26.32
N LYS A 32 -10.73 3.57 26.14
CA LYS A 32 -10.83 4.61 27.17
C LYS A 32 -11.90 4.20 28.18
N LYS A 33 -11.66 4.40 29.48
CA LYS A 33 -12.64 4.12 30.55
C LYS A 33 -13.80 5.14 30.59
N GLU A 34 -13.61 6.31 30.01
CA GLU A 34 -14.59 7.41 29.97
C GLU A 34 -15.70 7.26 28.91
N ILE A 35 -15.66 6.21 28.08
CA ILE A 35 -16.72 5.98 27.08
C ILE A 35 -17.95 5.35 27.72
N SER A 36 -19.12 5.58 27.14
CA SER A 36 -20.32 4.86 27.56
C SER A 36 -20.26 3.39 27.15
N VAL A 37 -21.01 2.52 27.83
CA VAL A 37 -21.17 1.12 27.44
C VAL A 37 -21.78 1.02 26.03
N LEU A 38 -22.70 1.92 25.65
CA LEU A 38 -23.22 1.95 24.28
C LEU A 38 -22.12 2.19 23.24
N GLU A 39 -21.28 3.21 23.46
CA GLU A 39 -20.13 3.49 22.58
C GLU A 39 -19.13 2.33 22.57
N PHE A 40 -18.94 1.66 23.71
CA PHE A 40 -18.12 0.46 23.79
C PHE A 40 -18.70 -0.67 22.94
N LYS A 41 -20.01 -0.95 23.02
CA LYS A 41 -20.72 -1.93 22.20
C LYS A 41 -20.64 -1.60 20.71
N THR A 42 -20.81 -0.35 20.30
CA THR A 42 -20.63 0.08 18.90
C THR A 42 -19.21 -0.17 18.39
N LYS A 43 -18.19 -0.01 19.25
CA LYS A 43 -16.81 -0.36 18.87
C LYS A 43 -16.60 -1.87 18.80
N LEU A 44 -17.23 -2.64 19.69
CA LEU A 44 -17.19 -4.10 19.64
C LEU A 44 -17.94 -4.68 18.44
N GLU A 45 -18.98 -4.00 17.94
CA GLU A 45 -19.69 -4.36 16.71
C GLU A 45 -18.72 -4.37 15.51
N LEU A 46 -17.85 -3.37 15.41
CA LEU A 46 -16.81 -3.33 14.37
C LEU A 46 -15.73 -4.41 14.53
N VAL A 47 -15.56 -4.97 15.72
CA VAL A 47 -14.53 -5.99 16.00
C VAL A 47 -15.08 -7.40 15.87
N THR A 48 -16.33 -7.60 16.30
CA THR A 48 -16.94 -8.92 16.47
C THR A 48 -18.03 -9.22 15.45
N GLY A 49 -18.61 -8.20 14.82
CA GLY A 49 -19.77 -8.33 13.93
C GLY A 49 -21.11 -8.59 14.66
N GLY A 50 -21.12 -8.57 15.99
CA GLY A 50 -22.36 -8.60 16.79
C GLY A 50 -23.02 -7.22 16.82
N SER A 51 -24.34 -7.14 16.89
CA SER A 51 -25.05 -5.86 16.95
C SER A 51 -24.97 -5.24 18.34
N ALA A 52 -24.65 -3.96 18.43
CA ALA A 52 -24.62 -3.22 19.70
C ALA A 52 -25.97 -3.25 20.43
N ALA A 53 -27.08 -3.44 19.71
CA ALA A 53 -28.41 -3.53 20.29
C ALA A 53 -28.69 -4.87 20.98
N THR A 54 -28.07 -5.97 20.52
CA THR A 54 -28.39 -7.33 20.97
C THR A 54 -27.25 -8.00 21.73
N MET A 55 -26.01 -7.53 21.56
CA MET A 55 -24.85 -8.11 22.21
C MET A 55 -24.91 -7.98 23.73
N LYS A 56 -24.59 -9.09 24.40
CA LYS A 56 -24.39 -9.17 25.84
C LYS A 56 -22.92 -9.31 26.15
N LEU A 57 -22.46 -8.65 27.21
CA LEU A 57 -21.05 -8.56 27.54
C LEU A 57 -20.80 -9.15 28.92
N LYS A 58 -19.87 -10.10 29.01
CA LYS A 58 -19.39 -10.67 30.27
C LYS A 58 -17.93 -10.33 30.48
N VAL A 59 -17.58 -9.95 31.71
CA VAL A 59 -16.20 -9.66 32.11
C VAL A 59 -15.64 -10.85 32.87
N PHE A 60 -14.44 -11.26 32.49
CA PHE A 60 -13.64 -12.25 33.19
C PHE A 60 -12.29 -11.67 33.58
N ASP A 61 -11.76 -12.08 34.72
CA ASP A 61 -10.43 -11.68 35.19
C ASP A 61 -9.31 -12.40 34.40
N ASN A 62 -8.05 -12.08 34.71
CA ASN A 62 -6.88 -12.68 34.08
C ASN A 62 -6.71 -14.18 34.41
N LYS A 63 -7.52 -14.71 35.33
CA LYS A 63 -7.59 -16.12 35.72
C LYS A 63 -8.84 -16.81 35.15
N ASN A 64 -9.57 -16.15 34.24
CA ASN A 64 -10.84 -16.60 33.65
C ASN A 64 -12.00 -16.80 34.65
N ASN A 65 -11.96 -16.16 35.82
CA ASN A 65 -13.12 -16.12 36.70
C ASN A 65 -14.09 -15.04 36.24
N PHE A 66 -15.38 -15.35 36.26
CA PHE A 66 -16.42 -14.38 35.97
C PHE A 66 -16.42 -13.25 37.02
N VAL A 67 -16.44 -12.01 36.55
CA VAL A 67 -16.42 -10.81 37.38
C VAL A 67 -17.81 -10.17 37.41
N CYS A 68 -18.33 -9.78 36.26
CA CYS A 68 -19.65 -9.13 36.14
C CYS A 68 -20.20 -9.16 34.71
N ASP A 69 -21.49 -8.93 34.58
CA ASP A 69 -22.13 -8.56 33.31
C ASP A 69 -22.03 -7.04 33.09
N ILE A 70 -21.92 -6.59 31.84
CA ILE A 70 -22.04 -5.17 31.48
C ILE A 70 -23.42 -4.97 30.84
N ASP A 71 -24.35 -4.38 31.60
CA ASP A 71 -25.78 -4.38 31.29
C ASP A 71 -26.41 -2.98 31.16
N ASN A 72 -25.71 -1.92 31.56
CA ASN A 72 -26.22 -0.55 31.49
C ASN A 72 -25.50 0.28 30.42
N ASP A 73 -26.16 0.47 29.27
CA ASP A 73 -25.66 1.22 28.12
C ASP A 73 -25.32 2.69 28.40
N LYS A 74 -25.94 3.30 29.43
CA LYS A 74 -25.70 4.69 29.83
C LYS A 74 -24.55 4.83 30.82
N ALA A 75 -24.11 3.74 31.44
CA ALA A 75 -22.98 3.77 32.37
C ALA A 75 -21.67 3.97 31.62
N LEU A 76 -20.66 4.50 32.31
CA LEU A 76 -19.31 4.58 31.78
C LEU A 76 -18.64 3.21 31.87
N LEU A 77 -17.79 2.85 30.91
CA LEU A 77 -17.05 1.60 30.96
C LEU A 77 -16.21 1.49 32.25
N GLY A 78 -15.63 2.61 32.70
CA GLY A 78 -14.86 2.71 33.92
C GLY A 78 -15.66 2.53 35.22
N SER A 79 -16.99 2.51 35.19
CA SER A 79 -17.78 2.18 36.39
C SER A 79 -17.83 0.69 36.68
N TYR A 80 -17.39 -0.16 35.75
CA TYR A 80 -17.29 -1.60 35.93
C TYR A 80 -15.89 -2.00 36.40
N PRO A 81 -15.76 -3.09 37.19
CA PRO A 81 -14.48 -3.61 37.67
C PRO A 81 -13.70 -4.31 36.54
N ILE A 82 -13.20 -3.51 35.59
CA ILE A 82 -12.41 -3.97 34.44
C ILE A 82 -10.97 -3.49 34.61
N ASP A 83 -10.09 -4.45 34.86
CA ASP A 83 -8.65 -4.27 35.00
C ASP A 83 -7.92 -4.58 33.69
N ASP A 84 -6.67 -4.12 33.60
CA ASP A 84 -5.80 -4.43 32.46
C ASP A 84 -5.56 -5.95 32.35
N GLY A 85 -5.76 -6.45 31.13
CA GLY A 85 -5.71 -7.87 30.79
C GLY A 85 -7.05 -8.59 30.90
N ALA A 86 -8.09 -7.95 31.46
CA ALA A 86 -9.40 -8.58 31.62
C ALA A 86 -9.97 -9.04 30.27
N ARG A 87 -10.72 -10.14 30.31
CA ARG A 87 -11.37 -10.72 29.13
C ARG A 87 -12.82 -10.29 29.04
N ILE A 88 -13.17 -9.63 27.95
CA ILE A 88 -14.53 -9.28 27.59
C ILE A 88 -15.06 -10.33 26.62
N HIS A 89 -16.05 -11.08 27.07
CA HIS A 89 -16.73 -12.10 26.28
C HIS A 89 -18.04 -11.55 25.73
N VAL A 90 -18.11 -11.44 24.41
CA VAL A 90 -19.26 -10.93 23.66
C VAL A 90 -20.13 -12.12 23.28
N ILE A 91 -21.40 -12.07 23.66
CA ILE A 91 -22.41 -13.07 23.34
C ILE A 91 -23.45 -12.41 22.46
N ASP A 92 -23.53 -12.83 21.20
CA ASP A 92 -24.52 -12.36 20.24
C ASP A 92 -24.72 -13.39 19.11
N ASN A 93 -25.67 -13.13 18.22
CA ASN A 93 -25.78 -13.83 16.95
C ASN A 93 -24.85 -13.16 15.93
N PHE A 94 -23.63 -13.66 15.78
CA PHE A 94 -22.64 -13.06 14.89
C PHE A 94 -22.98 -13.39 13.44
N THR A 95 -23.70 -12.49 12.78
CA THR A 95 -23.79 -12.52 11.32
C THR A 95 -22.43 -12.07 10.80
N MET A 96 -21.57 -13.01 10.41
CA MET A 96 -20.26 -12.70 9.80
C MET A 96 -20.43 -11.97 8.47
N THR A 97 -20.69 -10.67 8.49
CA THR A 97 -20.73 -9.83 7.30
C THR A 97 -19.38 -9.13 7.15
N LYS A 98 -18.32 -9.92 6.99
CA LYS A 98 -16.94 -9.42 6.78
C LYS A 98 -16.87 -8.35 5.67
N LEU A 99 -17.71 -8.47 4.65
CA LEU A 99 -17.78 -7.49 3.56
C LEU A 99 -18.52 -6.21 3.95
N GLU A 100 -19.54 -6.25 4.79
CA GLU A 100 -20.19 -5.03 5.32
C GLU A 100 -19.19 -4.22 6.15
N LEU A 101 -18.39 -4.88 6.99
CA LEU A 101 -17.37 -4.21 7.80
C LEU A 101 -16.29 -3.53 6.94
N VAL A 102 -15.88 -4.17 5.85
CA VAL A 102 -14.81 -3.69 4.98
C VAL A 102 -15.31 -2.62 4.00
N THR A 103 -16.52 -2.76 3.48
CA THR A 103 -17.03 -1.92 2.39
C THR A 103 -18.05 -0.88 2.84
N GLY A 104 -18.63 -1.04 4.02
CA GLY A 104 -19.73 -0.20 4.52
C GLY A 104 -21.04 -0.36 3.74
N GLY A 105 -21.11 -1.28 2.77
CA GLY A 105 -22.35 -1.66 2.09
C GLY A 105 -23.16 -2.61 2.97
N SER A 106 -24.47 -2.70 2.73
CA SER A 106 -25.34 -3.65 3.42
C SER A 106 -25.39 -4.98 2.66
N ALA A 107 -25.27 -6.10 3.36
CA ALA A 107 -25.41 -7.45 2.85
C ALA A 107 -26.75 -7.65 2.13
N ALA A 108 -27.78 -6.90 2.50
CA ALA A 108 -29.10 -6.96 1.86
C ALA A 108 -29.14 -6.29 0.48
N THR A 109 -28.21 -5.37 0.18
CA THR A 109 -28.22 -4.56 -1.06
C THR A 109 -26.99 -4.73 -1.92
N MET A 110 -25.89 -5.23 -1.36
CA MET A 110 -24.65 -5.46 -2.09
C MET A 110 -24.79 -6.62 -3.09
N LYS A 111 -24.17 -6.43 -4.25
CA LYS A 111 -24.00 -7.46 -5.29
C LYS A 111 -22.52 -7.75 -5.43
N LEU A 112 -22.18 -9.03 -5.59
CA LEU A 112 -20.80 -9.49 -5.56
C LEU A 112 -20.41 -10.07 -6.92
N LYS A 113 -19.27 -9.62 -7.46
CA LYS A 113 -18.68 -10.14 -8.70
C LYS A 113 -17.28 -10.66 -8.44
N VAL A 114 -16.92 -11.79 -9.03
CA VAL A 114 -15.59 -12.37 -8.92
C VAL A 114 -14.80 -12.07 -10.20
N PHE A 115 -13.56 -11.65 -10.03
CA PHE A 115 -12.58 -11.48 -11.10
C PHE A 115 -11.34 -12.32 -10.83
N ASP A 116 -10.73 -12.87 -11.88
CA ASP A 116 -9.48 -13.62 -11.78
C ASP A 116 -8.27 -12.69 -11.54
N ASN A 117 -7.09 -13.27 -11.37
CA ASN A 117 -5.83 -12.55 -11.11
C ASN A 117 -5.38 -11.68 -12.31
N LYS A 118 -6.03 -11.83 -13.47
CA LYS A 118 -5.83 -11.04 -14.69
C LYS A 118 -6.94 -10.00 -14.89
N ASN A 119 -7.82 -9.81 -13.89
CA ASN A 119 -9.00 -8.94 -13.92
C ASN A 119 -10.08 -9.33 -14.94
N ASN A 120 -10.14 -10.58 -15.39
CA ASN A 120 -11.26 -11.07 -16.17
C ASN A 120 -12.43 -11.45 -15.26
N PHE A 121 -13.65 -11.15 -15.68
CA PHE A 121 -14.85 -11.54 -14.96
C PHE A 121 -15.00 -13.06 -14.95
N VAL A 122 -15.31 -13.63 -13.78
CA VAL A 122 -15.48 -15.07 -13.57
C VAL A 122 -16.95 -15.40 -13.36
N CYS A 123 -17.56 -14.88 -12.30
CA CYS A 123 -18.96 -15.14 -11.97
C CYS A 123 -19.57 -14.05 -11.07
N ASP A 124 -20.89 -14.00 -11.02
CA ASP A 124 -21.63 -13.31 -9.95
C ASP A 124 -21.80 -14.26 -8.75
N ILE A 125 -21.71 -13.75 -7.53
CA ILE A 125 -22.11 -14.46 -6.31
C ILE A 125 -23.52 -13.95 -5.97
N ASP A 126 -24.52 -14.77 -6.27
CA ASP A 126 -25.94 -14.40 -6.34
C ASP A 126 -26.84 -15.23 -5.42
N ASN A 127 -26.28 -16.19 -4.68
CA ASN A 127 -27.03 -17.07 -3.79
C ASN A 127 -26.51 -16.96 -2.36
N ASP A 128 -27.21 -16.20 -1.52
CA ASP A 128 -26.87 -15.94 -0.12
C ASP A 128 -26.85 -17.22 0.75
N LYS A 129 -27.40 -18.34 0.27
CA LYS A 129 -27.40 -19.62 0.98
C LYS A 129 -26.28 -20.57 0.52
N ALA A 130 -25.57 -20.23 -0.55
CA ALA A 130 -24.51 -21.05 -1.09
C ALA A 130 -23.20 -20.82 -0.31
N LEU A 131 -22.41 -21.89 -0.14
CA LEU A 131 -21.07 -21.77 0.43
C LEU A 131 -20.14 -21.08 -0.58
N LEU A 132 -19.19 -20.27 -0.12
CA LEU A 132 -18.27 -19.57 -1.02
C LEU A 132 -17.51 -20.54 -1.95
N GLY A 133 -17.17 -21.74 -1.45
CA GLY A 133 -16.51 -22.79 -2.23
C GLY A 133 -17.36 -23.46 -3.31
N SER A 134 -18.67 -23.14 -3.42
CA SER A 134 -19.47 -23.58 -4.57
C SER A 134 -19.26 -22.69 -5.81
N TYR A 135 -18.56 -21.58 -5.67
CA TYR A 135 -18.19 -20.68 -6.76
C TYR A 135 -16.76 -20.96 -7.22
N PRO A 136 -16.44 -20.76 -8.53
CA PRO A 136 -15.10 -20.95 -9.08
C PRO A 136 -14.15 -19.81 -8.64
N ILE A 137 -13.77 -19.81 -7.36
CA ILE A 137 -12.94 -18.79 -6.74
C ILE A 137 -11.62 -19.43 -6.32
N ASP A 138 -10.54 -18.99 -6.95
CA ASP A 138 -9.18 -19.42 -6.62
C ASP A 138 -8.44 -18.37 -5.77
N ASP A 139 -7.33 -18.78 -5.16
CA ASP A 139 -6.45 -17.88 -4.42
C ASP A 139 -5.94 -16.74 -5.33
N GLY A 140 -6.11 -15.51 -4.84
CA GLY A 140 -5.78 -14.28 -5.57
C GLY A 140 -6.94 -13.67 -6.36
N ALA A 141 -8.10 -14.34 -6.42
CA ALA A 141 -9.29 -13.79 -7.05
C ALA A 141 -9.77 -12.52 -6.32
N ARG A 142 -10.26 -11.56 -7.11
CA ARG A 142 -10.78 -10.28 -6.62
C ARG A 142 -12.30 -10.32 -6.55
N ILE A 143 -12.86 -10.16 -5.35
CA ILE A 143 -14.29 -9.93 -5.15
C ILE A 143 -14.57 -8.43 -5.26
N HIS A 144 -15.37 -8.03 -6.24
CA HIS A 144 -15.84 -6.67 -6.45
C HIS A 144 -17.24 -6.52 -5.89
N VAL A 145 -17.38 -5.65 -4.88
CA VAL A 145 -18.65 -5.36 -4.21
C VAL A 145 -19.30 -4.15 -4.87
N ILE A 146 -20.53 -4.32 -5.32
CA ILE A 146 -21.36 -3.28 -5.94
C ILE A 146 -22.52 -3.00 -5.01
N ASP A 147 -22.55 -1.83 -4.39
CA ASP A 147 -23.65 -1.41 -3.52
C ASP A 147 -23.90 0.11 -3.65
N ASN A 148 -25.01 0.59 -3.10
CA ASN A 148 -25.25 2.00 -2.89
C ASN A 148 -24.57 2.47 -1.60
N PHE A 149 -23.23 2.48 -1.60
CA PHE A 149 -22.43 2.89 -0.45
C PHE A 149 -22.81 4.31 -0.01
N THR A 150 -23.39 4.44 1.18
CA THR A 150 -23.78 5.72 1.78
C THR A 150 -22.58 6.66 1.90
N MET A 151 -21.39 6.09 2.14
CA MET A 151 -20.14 6.83 2.27
C MET A 151 -19.66 7.53 1.00
N VAL A 152 -20.18 7.21 -0.20
CA VAL A 152 -19.71 7.89 -1.43
C VAL A 152 -20.62 9.05 -1.82
N LYS A 153 -21.93 8.95 -1.56
CA LYS A 153 -22.88 9.98 -1.99
C LYS A 153 -22.85 11.24 -1.12
N ASP A 154 -22.67 11.10 0.18
CA ASP A 154 -22.64 12.27 1.08
C ASP A 154 -21.37 13.11 0.92
N PHE A 155 -20.25 12.49 0.52
CA PHE A 155 -19.01 13.21 0.21
C PHE A 155 -18.93 13.71 -1.24
N ALA A 156 -19.67 13.11 -2.19
CA ALA A 156 -19.67 13.60 -3.57
C ALA A 156 -20.70 14.73 -3.82
N ALA A 157 -21.83 14.72 -3.10
CA ALA A 157 -22.91 15.68 -3.33
C ALA A 157 -22.79 17.00 -2.54
N ASN A 158 -22.06 17.00 -1.42
CA ASN A 158 -21.88 18.20 -0.56
C ASN A 158 -20.43 18.73 -0.51
N ASP A 159 -19.54 18.26 -1.39
CA ASP A 159 -18.17 18.79 -1.54
C ASP A 159 -18.12 20.12 -2.33
N SER A 160 -19.20 20.89 -2.25
CA SER A 160 -19.25 22.29 -2.69
C SER A 160 -19.01 23.27 -1.55
N GLY A 161 -18.88 22.79 -0.31
CA GLY A 161 -18.35 23.59 0.78
C GLY A 161 -16.86 23.83 0.58
N GLU A 162 -16.42 25.09 0.68
CA GLU A 162 -15.00 25.42 0.70
C GLU A 162 -14.30 24.61 1.79
N ARG A 163 -13.58 23.56 1.39
CA ARG A 163 -12.74 22.80 2.32
C ARG A 163 -11.81 23.80 2.98
N PHE A 164 -11.79 23.77 4.30
CA PHE A 164 -10.86 24.59 5.06
C PHE A 164 -9.42 24.24 4.66
N GLN A 165 -8.84 25.09 3.83
CA GLN A 165 -7.44 25.03 3.45
C GLN A 165 -6.71 26.04 4.31
N LEU A 166 -5.77 25.56 5.12
CA LEU A 166 -4.80 26.47 5.71
C LEU A 166 -3.90 26.99 4.60
N SER A 167 -3.68 28.31 4.60
CA SER A 167 -2.60 28.88 3.82
C SER A 167 -1.27 28.26 4.30
N GLU A 168 -0.29 28.15 3.40
CA GLU A 168 1.06 27.67 3.76
C GLU A 168 1.66 28.51 4.90
N GLU A 169 1.41 29.82 4.88
CA GLU A 169 1.85 30.76 5.93
C GLU A 169 1.20 30.48 7.29
N ASP A 170 -0.10 30.17 7.33
CA ASP A 170 -0.79 29.89 8.59
C ASP A 170 -0.48 28.49 9.12
N TYR A 171 -0.18 27.55 8.22
CA TYR A 171 0.30 26.22 8.59
C TYR A 171 1.70 26.25 9.21
N GLU A 172 2.57 27.14 8.72
CA GLU A 172 3.91 27.36 9.28
C GLU A 172 3.89 27.99 10.67
N LYS A 173 2.91 28.85 10.96
CA LYS A 173 2.74 29.43 12.31
C LYS A 173 2.29 28.41 13.36
N LYS A 174 1.77 27.24 12.95
CA LYS A 174 1.32 26.20 13.88
C LYS A 174 2.46 25.28 14.33
N GLY A 175 2.81 25.38 15.62
CA GLY A 175 3.90 24.62 16.25
C GLY A 175 3.56 23.18 16.66
N ASP A 176 2.33 22.73 16.46
CA ASP A 176 1.81 21.38 16.76
C ASP A 176 1.59 20.53 15.48
N THR A 177 2.08 20.99 14.33
CA THR A 177 1.94 20.30 13.04
C THR A 177 3.03 19.29 12.79
N LEU A 178 2.74 18.28 11.98
CA LEU A 178 3.73 17.33 11.46
C LEU A 178 4.90 18.05 10.76
N ARG A 179 4.63 19.11 9.97
CA ARG A 179 5.68 19.93 9.34
C ARG A 179 6.61 20.55 10.38
N SER A 180 6.05 21.19 11.43
CA SER A 180 6.86 21.81 12.49
C SER A 180 7.72 20.78 13.24
N PHE A 181 7.20 19.58 13.46
CA PHE A 181 7.93 18.46 14.06
C PHE A 181 9.08 17.99 13.15
N LEU A 182 8.82 17.81 11.85
CA LEU A 182 9.85 17.38 10.89
C LEU A 182 10.95 18.43 10.72
N GLN A 183 10.60 19.72 10.69
CA GLN A 183 11.55 20.84 10.65
C GLN A 183 12.39 20.91 11.93
N ARG A 184 11.75 20.90 13.11
CA ARG A 184 12.44 21.00 14.41
C ARG A 184 13.45 19.87 14.62
N ASN A 185 13.12 18.66 14.18
CA ASN A 185 13.98 17.48 14.31
C ASN A 185 14.90 17.25 13.10
N LYS A 186 14.90 18.15 12.09
CA LYS A 186 15.68 18.02 10.85
C LYS A 186 15.53 16.64 10.20
N LEU A 187 14.28 16.19 10.01
CA LEU A 187 13.98 14.89 9.44
C LEU A 187 13.67 14.98 7.95
N GLY A 188 14.21 14.04 7.18
CA GLY A 188 13.95 13.90 5.73
C GLY A 188 14.36 15.16 4.95
N LYS A 189 13.41 15.72 4.19
CA LYS A 189 13.65 16.89 3.33
C LYS A 189 14.07 18.18 4.06
N TYR A 190 13.94 18.21 5.39
CA TYR A 190 14.30 19.36 6.22
C TYR A 190 15.70 19.23 6.85
N ASN A 191 16.41 18.12 6.61
CA ASN A 191 17.83 18.03 6.94
C ASN A 191 18.66 18.68 5.83
N GLU A 192 18.97 19.98 5.98
CA GLU A 192 19.69 20.75 4.96
C GLU A 192 21.05 20.14 4.59
N GLU A 193 21.78 19.59 5.57
CA GLU A 193 23.09 18.98 5.32
C GLU A 193 22.98 17.69 4.50
N GLU A 194 22.06 16.79 4.85
CA GLU A 194 21.84 15.55 4.09
C GLU A 194 21.28 15.85 2.70
N MET A 195 20.34 16.79 2.59
CA MET A 195 19.78 17.20 1.31
C MET A 195 20.83 17.85 0.41
N SER A 196 21.72 18.68 0.96
CA SER A 196 22.81 19.30 0.20
C SER A 196 23.81 18.25 -0.27
N LYS A 197 24.24 17.32 0.60
CA LYS A 197 25.11 16.19 0.24
C LYS A 197 24.49 15.31 -0.85
N LEU A 198 23.21 14.96 -0.72
CA LEU A 198 22.48 14.15 -1.70
C LEU A 198 22.33 14.87 -3.04
N LYS A 199 22.08 16.18 -3.02
CA LYS A 199 21.98 17.00 -4.23
C LYS A 199 23.34 17.14 -4.93
N GLU A 200 24.41 17.37 -4.16
CA GLU A 200 25.77 17.41 -4.68
C GLU A 200 26.19 16.07 -5.29
N GLN A 201 25.87 14.96 -4.61
CA GLN A 201 26.13 13.61 -5.14
C GLN A 201 25.36 13.35 -6.44
N GLN A 202 24.06 13.66 -6.47
CA GLN A 202 23.26 13.52 -7.69
C GLN A 202 23.76 14.42 -8.83
N GLN A 203 24.27 15.61 -8.51
CA GLN A 203 24.85 16.52 -9.48
C GLN A 203 26.15 15.93 -10.06
N LYS A 204 27.03 15.40 -9.21
CA LYS A 204 28.25 14.71 -9.62
C LYS A 204 27.96 13.50 -10.51
N GLU A 205 27.00 12.66 -10.12
CA GLU A 205 26.58 11.50 -10.93
C GLU A 205 26.04 11.91 -12.31
N LEU A 206 25.26 13.00 -12.39
CA LEU A 206 24.77 13.54 -13.66
C LEU A 206 25.89 14.13 -14.53
N GLU A 207 26.87 14.82 -13.93
CA GLU A 207 28.04 15.35 -14.64
C GLU A 207 28.93 14.23 -15.19
N GLU A 208 29.15 13.17 -14.41
CA GLU A 208 29.85 11.97 -14.85
C GLU A 208 29.10 11.24 -15.98
N GLU A 209 27.78 11.05 -15.86
CA GLU A 209 26.96 10.48 -16.93
C GLU A 209 27.04 11.31 -18.21
N ALA A 210 26.99 12.64 -18.10
CA ALA A 210 27.09 13.55 -19.25
C ALA A 210 28.48 13.51 -19.89
N ASN A 211 29.55 13.41 -19.09
CA ASN A 211 30.92 13.28 -19.57
C ASN A 211 31.18 11.93 -20.25
N LEU A 212 30.54 10.85 -19.78
CA LEU A 212 30.58 9.56 -20.47
C LEU A 212 29.79 9.61 -21.78
N ALA A 213 28.59 10.19 -21.75
CA ALA A 213 27.76 10.35 -22.93
C ALA A 213 28.44 11.20 -24.01
N SER A 214 29.17 12.27 -23.65
CA SER A 214 29.85 13.14 -24.63
C SER A 214 30.95 12.42 -25.43
N LYS A 215 31.52 11.34 -24.88
CA LYS A 215 32.52 10.49 -25.55
C LYS A 215 31.89 9.51 -26.55
N VAL A 216 30.57 9.34 -26.51
CA VAL A 216 29.84 8.37 -27.33
C VAL A 216 29.21 9.06 -28.53
N LEU A 217 29.71 8.77 -29.72
CA LEU A 217 29.19 9.30 -30.98
C LEU A 217 28.21 8.33 -31.63
N VAL A 218 27.10 8.86 -32.15
CA VAL A 218 26.12 8.06 -32.90
C VAL A 218 26.75 7.51 -34.17
N GLY A 219 26.50 6.24 -34.48
CA GLY A 219 27.06 5.51 -35.61
C GLY A 219 28.35 4.75 -35.30
N THR A 220 28.95 4.95 -34.13
CA THR A 220 30.17 4.22 -33.74
C THR A 220 29.88 2.80 -33.26
N ARG A 221 30.87 1.93 -33.42
CA ARG A 221 30.87 0.57 -32.88
C ARG A 221 31.14 0.61 -31.39
N CYS A 222 30.44 -0.25 -30.67
CA CYS A 222 30.54 -0.33 -29.22
C CYS A 222 30.32 -1.74 -28.70
N GLU A 223 30.79 -1.96 -27.49
CA GLU A 223 30.48 -3.12 -26.68
C GLU A 223 29.67 -2.67 -25.46
N VAL A 224 28.59 -3.39 -25.19
CA VAL A 224 27.67 -3.12 -24.07
C VAL A 224 27.89 -4.16 -22.98
N ARG A 225 28.21 -3.69 -21.77
CA ARG A 225 28.44 -4.51 -20.56
C ARG A 225 27.42 -4.17 -19.48
N ALA A 226 26.17 -4.58 -19.68
CA ALA A 226 25.11 -4.36 -18.71
C ALA A 226 25.18 -5.38 -17.54
N PRO A 227 24.72 -5.02 -16.33
CA PRO A 227 24.74 -5.93 -15.19
C PRO A 227 23.96 -7.23 -15.48
N ARG A 228 24.55 -8.38 -15.11
CA ARG A 228 23.95 -9.72 -15.26
C ARG A 228 23.64 -10.12 -16.71
N GLN A 229 24.35 -9.56 -17.69
CA GLN A 229 24.26 -9.93 -19.10
C GLN A 229 25.69 -10.12 -19.65
N PRO A 230 25.89 -11.02 -20.64
CA PRO A 230 27.17 -11.10 -21.35
C PRO A 230 27.45 -9.80 -22.10
N ALA A 231 28.72 -9.56 -22.41
CA ALA A 231 29.11 -8.45 -23.28
C ALA A 231 28.50 -8.67 -24.68
N ARG A 232 27.96 -7.60 -25.27
CA ARG A 232 27.31 -7.65 -26.59
C ARG A 232 27.83 -6.55 -27.49
N ARG A 233 28.11 -6.90 -28.74
CA ARG A 233 28.53 -5.92 -29.75
C ARG A 233 27.32 -5.24 -30.36
N ALA A 234 27.46 -3.95 -30.62
CA ALA A 234 26.39 -3.11 -31.10
C ALA A 234 26.89 -1.86 -31.83
N THR A 235 25.99 -1.21 -32.55
CA THR A 235 26.18 0.13 -33.11
C THR A 235 25.38 1.14 -32.31
N VAL A 236 25.98 2.26 -31.92
CA VAL A 236 25.26 3.35 -31.27
C VAL A 236 24.30 3.98 -32.26
N ARG A 237 23.01 4.05 -31.92
CA ARG A 237 21.95 4.67 -32.75
C ARG A 237 21.35 5.93 -32.13
N TYR A 238 21.48 6.11 -30.82
CA TYR A 238 20.94 7.27 -30.10
C TYR A 238 21.81 7.61 -28.89
N ASN A 239 21.93 8.90 -28.59
CA ASN A 239 22.60 9.40 -27.38
C ASN A 239 21.86 10.64 -26.89
N GLY A 240 21.17 10.54 -25.75
CA GLY A 240 20.34 11.63 -25.24
C GLY A 240 19.41 11.24 -24.10
N PRO A 241 18.56 12.17 -23.65
CA PRO A 241 17.54 11.90 -22.63
C PRO A 241 16.37 11.09 -23.21
N LEU A 242 15.79 10.19 -22.41
CA LEU A 242 14.54 9.50 -22.76
C LEU A 242 13.35 10.12 -22.04
N GLU A 243 12.21 10.12 -22.72
CA GLU A 243 10.94 10.55 -22.16
C GLU A 243 10.52 9.62 -21.02
N GLY A 244 10.33 10.19 -19.83
CA GLY A 244 9.99 9.44 -18.62
C GLY A 244 11.18 8.78 -17.92
N ALA A 245 12.43 8.97 -18.38
CA ALA A 245 13.62 8.46 -17.70
C ALA A 245 14.59 9.59 -17.33
N ARG A 246 15.29 9.42 -16.20
CA ARG A 246 16.26 10.39 -15.71
C ARG A 246 17.65 10.16 -16.33
N GLY A 247 18.33 11.26 -16.63
CA GLY A 247 19.73 11.28 -17.10
C GLY A 247 19.87 10.92 -18.58
N PHE A 248 21.10 10.64 -19.00
CA PHE A 248 21.42 10.27 -20.38
C PHE A 248 21.28 8.77 -20.60
N TRP A 249 20.92 8.42 -21.83
CA TRP A 249 20.77 7.05 -22.29
C TRP A 249 21.39 6.90 -23.67
N ILE A 250 22.04 5.75 -23.86
CA ILE A 250 22.59 5.35 -25.14
C ILE A 250 21.66 4.29 -25.73
N GLY A 251 21.06 4.63 -26.86
CA GLY A 251 20.33 3.67 -27.68
C GLY A 251 21.30 2.96 -28.61
N VAL A 252 21.28 1.64 -28.56
CA VAL A 252 22.16 0.76 -29.34
C VAL A 252 21.33 -0.19 -30.18
N GLN A 253 21.84 -0.52 -31.36
CA GLN A 253 21.38 -1.65 -32.15
C GLN A 253 22.42 -2.77 -32.01
N TYR A 254 22.05 -3.85 -31.35
CA TYR A 254 22.88 -5.05 -31.25
C TYR A 254 23.07 -5.70 -32.63
N ASP A 255 24.13 -6.48 -32.80
CA ASP A 255 24.35 -7.25 -34.03
C ASP A 255 23.44 -8.49 -34.10
N GLU A 256 23.05 -9.00 -32.93
CA GLU A 256 22.20 -10.17 -32.74
C GLU A 256 20.85 -9.76 -32.12
N PRO A 257 19.79 -10.60 -32.21
CA PRO A 257 18.46 -10.34 -31.65
C PRO A 257 18.42 -10.43 -30.11
N LEU A 258 19.34 -9.74 -29.43
CA LEU A 258 19.54 -9.72 -27.97
C LEU A 258 19.09 -8.40 -27.33
N GLY A 259 18.44 -7.54 -28.10
CA GLY A 259 17.78 -6.32 -27.67
C GLY A 259 16.44 -6.57 -26.99
N LYS A 260 15.81 -5.47 -26.55
CA LYS A 260 14.51 -5.44 -25.85
C LYS A 260 13.42 -4.73 -26.64
N ASN A 261 13.79 -3.99 -27.67
CA ASN A 261 12.87 -3.18 -28.47
C ASN A 261 13.37 -3.08 -29.93
N ASP A 262 12.67 -2.29 -30.74
CA ASP A 262 12.97 -1.98 -32.14
C ASP A 262 13.46 -0.52 -32.33
N GLY A 263 13.83 0.15 -31.23
CA GLY A 263 14.19 1.57 -31.17
C GLY A 263 13.07 2.50 -30.68
N GLU A 264 11.92 1.95 -30.33
CA GLU A 264 10.81 2.67 -29.67
C GLU A 264 10.74 2.35 -28.16
N VAL A 265 10.50 3.38 -27.34
CA VAL A 265 10.25 3.25 -25.90
C VAL A 265 9.11 4.18 -25.50
N ASN A 266 8.12 3.65 -24.79
CA ASN A 266 6.94 4.40 -24.29
C ASN A 266 6.20 5.17 -25.39
N GLY A 267 6.03 4.59 -26.58
CA GLY A 267 5.31 5.21 -27.69
C GLY A 267 6.10 6.28 -28.46
N LYS A 268 7.38 6.49 -28.12
CA LYS A 268 8.27 7.43 -28.82
C LYS A 268 9.43 6.69 -29.48
N ARG A 269 9.61 6.95 -30.77
CA ARG A 269 10.68 6.36 -31.59
C ARG A 269 11.94 7.22 -31.52
N TYR A 270 13.06 6.61 -31.13
CA TYR A 270 14.36 7.28 -31.07
C TYR A 270 15.28 6.84 -32.21
N PHE A 271 15.17 5.58 -32.63
CA PHE A 271 15.84 5.03 -33.81
C PHE A 271 15.02 3.87 -34.39
N THR A 272 15.47 3.32 -35.51
CA THR A 272 14.81 2.19 -36.18
C THR A 272 15.79 1.03 -36.32
N CYS A 273 15.37 -0.15 -35.89
CA CYS A 273 16.07 -1.42 -36.08
C CYS A 273 15.08 -2.59 -36.10
N PRO A 274 15.49 -3.81 -36.46
CA PRO A 274 14.60 -4.96 -36.40
C PRO A 274 14.11 -5.25 -34.96
N PRO A 275 12.96 -5.92 -34.80
CA PRO A 275 12.44 -6.31 -33.50
C PRO A 275 13.48 -7.12 -32.71
N ASN A 276 13.65 -6.79 -31.42
CA ASN A 276 14.64 -7.39 -30.53
C ASN A 276 16.11 -7.06 -30.86
N TYR A 277 16.40 -6.03 -31.66
CA TYR A 277 17.79 -5.57 -31.87
C TYR A 277 18.10 -4.28 -31.11
N GLY A 278 17.09 -3.52 -30.71
CA GLY A 278 17.24 -2.25 -30.02
C GLY A 278 17.39 -2.41 -28.51
N GLY A 279 18.24 -1.61 -27.89
CA GLY A 279 18.37 -1.50 -26.45
C GLY A 279 18.71 -0.09 -25.99
N PHE A 280 18.28 0.27 -24.79
CA PHE A 280 18.71 1.51 -24.13
C PHE A 280 19.46 1.14 -22.85
N VAL A 281 20.66 1.69 -22.71
CA VAL A 281 21.55 1.46 -21.57
C VAL A 281 22.14 2.78 -21.07
N LYS A 282 22.61 2.78 -19.83
CA LYS A 282 23.33 3.93 -19.27
C LYS A 282 24.72 4.07 -19.92
N PRO A 283 25.24 5.30 -20.09
CA PRO A 283 26.56 5.54 -20.69
C PRO A 283 27.70 4.72 -20.06
N VAL A 284 27.65 4.49 -18.75
CA VAL A 284 28.64 3.68 -18.00
C VAL A 284 28.80 2.24 -18.51
N TYR A 285 27.77 1.70 -19.18
CA TYR A 285 27.80 0.33 -19.70
C TYR A 285 28.24 0.25 -21.16
N VAL A 286 28.60 1.37 -21.80
CA VAL A 286 28.94 1.43 -23.22
C VAL A 286 30.41 1.78 -23.38
N THR A 287 31.16 0.88 -24.02
CA THR A 287 32.54 1.15 -24.43
C THR A 287 32.57 1.31 -25.94
N VAL A 288 32.86 2.50 -26.44
CA VAL A 288 33.05 2.76 -27.88
C VAL A 288 34.47 2.36 -28.29
N GLY A 289 34.63 1.79 -29.48
CA GLY A 289 35.93 1.32 -29.94
C GLY A 289 35.85 0.45 -31.19
N ASP A 290 36.96 -0.22 -31.51
CA ASP A 290 37.04 -1.15 -32.62
C ASP A 290 36.43 -2.52 -32.22
N PHE A 291 35.11 -2.59 -32.32
CA PHE A 291 34.32 -3.80 -32.03
C PHE A 291 33.63 -4.25 -33.33
N PRO A 292 34.34 -4.92 -34.26
CA PRO A 292 33.74 -5.42 -35.51
C PRO A 292 32.64 -6.44 -35.22
N GLU A 293 31.76 -6.72 -36.17
CA GLU A 293 30.76 -7.78 -36.00
C GLU A 293 31.44 -9.15 -35.89
N GLU A 294 30.98 -9.99 -34.96
CA GLU A 294 31.45 -11.39 -34.88
C GLU A 294 30.75 -12.18 -35.98
N LYS A 295 31.50 -12.57 -37.01
CA LYS A 295 31.01 -13.53 -38.00
C LYS A 295 31.07 -14.92 -37.39
N TYR A 296 29.92 -15.45 -37.02
CA TYR A 296 29.80 -16.87 -36.72
C TYR A 296 29.77 -17.63 -38.05
N ASP A 297 30.90 -18.21 -38.44
CA ASP A 297 30.93 -19.18 -39.54
C ASP A 297 30.22 -20.44 -39.04
N LEU A 298 28.98 -20.61 -39.50
CA LEU A 298 28.11 -21.76 -39.22
C LEU A 298 28.64 -23.10 -39.78
N GLU A 299 29.88 -23.15 -40.25
CA GLU A 299 30.52 -24.34 -40.81
C GLU A 299 31.26 -25.20 -39.78
N ASP A 300 31.49 -24.71 -38.54
CA ASP A 300 32.24 -25.45 -37.51
C ASP A 300 31.37 -26.37 -36.61
N GLU A 301 30.05 -26.42 -36.82
CA GLU A 301 29.13 -27.36 -36.15
C GLU A 301 28.21 -28.09 -37.17
N ILE A 302 28.79 -28.94 -38.01
CA ILE A 302 28.09 -30.05 -38.67
C ILE A 302 28.90 -31.34 -38.53
#